data_AF-A0A957P9U3-F1
#
_entry.id   AF-A0A957P9U3-F1
#
_cell.length_a   1.000
_cell.length_b   1.000
_cell.length_c   1.000
_cell.angle_alpha   90.00
_cell.angle_beta   90.00
_cell.angle_gamma   90.00
#
_symmetry.space_group_name_H-M   'P 1'
#
loop_
_entity.id
_entity.type
_entity.pdbx_description
1 polymer ?
#
loop_
_entity_poly.entity_id
_entity_poly.type
_entity_poly.pdbx_seq_one_letter_code
_entity_poly.pdbx_strand_id
1 'polypeptide(L)'
;MHSLKEQRLRALQRHILHIESNLNRLQQQSVRWSWARGVSFLAAIILSSLALFSVGAWLFWLCLFSLGALFIGCIIVHGRYEQSIVRHTLWRQIQQEQMARMQLNWSAIPPATYAAPDYTHPFEADLDLVGERSLHRLMDVAATAEGCAKLRGWLNHVEPDRDAVLQRQQLVREWLPLVRLRTRLMMHGRLAAAAVARQRGGASPLESAPQTPPKWQTSQLLSWFTQEAADGAALYRWLLLLGALAGVNALLFLLSWLADAPTFWLYTFGVYVLLSLYAG
;
A
#
# COMPACT_ATOMS: atom_id res chain seq x y z
N MET A 1 -2.75 12.15 -38.16
CA MET A 1 -2.47 12.02 -36.70
C MET A 1 -3.71 11.72 -35.85
N HIS A 2 -4.92 12.18 -36.21
CA HIS A 2 -6.16 11.90 -35.44
C HIS A 2 -6.44 10.39 -35.25
N SER A 3 -6.26 9.57 -36.28
CA SER A 3 -6.54 8.13 -36.24
C SER A 3 -5.71 7.37 -35.19
N LEU A 4 -4.42 7.68 -35.04
CA LEU A 4 -3.53 7.01 -34.07
C LEU A 4 -3.86 7.39 -32.62
N LYS A 5 -4.19 8.67 -32.38
CA LYS A 5 -4.63 9.14 -31.06
C LYS A 5 -5.92 8.44 -30.65
N GLU A 6 -6.89 8.38 -31.54
CA GLU A 6 -8.16 7.70 -31.30
C GLU A 6 -8.00 6.19 -31.09
N GLN A 7 -7.16 5.52 -31.89
CA GLN A 7 -6.86 4.10 -31.70
C GLN A 7 -6.25 3.83 -30.31
N ARG A 8 -5.31 4.68 -29.87
CA ARG A 8 -4.71 4.58 -28.53
C ARG A 8 -5.73 4.84 -27.43
N LEU A 9 -6.61 5.84 -27.58
CA LEU A 9 -7.69 6.11 -26.62
C LEU A 9 -8.65 4.91 -26.51
N ARG A 10 -9.07 4.34 -27.64
CA ARG A 10 -9.93 3.13 -27.65
C ARG A 10 -9.23 1.92 -27.03
N ALA A 11 -7.91 1.78 -27.20
CA ALA A 11 -7.14 0.72 -26.54
C ALA A 11 -7.11 0.92 -25.02
N LEU A 12 -6.81 2.14 -24.56
CA LEU A 12 -6.81 2.48 -23.13
C LEU A 12 -8.19 2.26 -22.49
N GLN A 13 -9.25 2.69 -23.15
CA GLN A 13 -10.62 2.51 -22.67
C GLN A 13 -10.99 1.03 -22.52
N ARG A 14 -10.64 0.19 -23.51
CA ARG A 14 -10.83 -1.27 -23.42
C ARG A 14 -10.03 -1.88 -22.25
N HIS A 15 -8.80 -1.43 -22.04
CA HIS A 15 -8.00 -1.88 -20.90
C HIS A 15 -8.61 -1.48 -19.55
N ILE A 16 -9.12 -0.25 -19.41
CA ILE A 16 -9.79 0.22 -18.19
C ILE A 16 -11.01 -0.64 -17.88
N LEU A 17 -11.87 -0.89 -18.87
CA LEU A 17 -13.06 -1.74 -18.71
C LEU A 17 -12.70 -3.17 -18.27
N HIS A 18 -11.64 -3.73 -18.86
CA HIS A 18 -11.16 -5.05 -18.48
C HIS A 18 -10.67 -5.07 -17.02
N ILE A 19 -9.91 -4.07 -16.58
CA ILE A 19 -9.44 -3.94 -15.19
C ILE A 19 -10.62 -3.80 -14.23
N GLU A 20 -11.65 -3.03 -14.58
CA GLU A 20 -12.86 -2.85 -13.77
C GLU A 20 -13.62 -4.16 -13.58
N SER A 21 -13.82 -4.94 -14.65
CA SER A 21 -14.48 -6.26 -14.53
C SER A 21 -13.70 -7.22 -13.61
N ASN A 22 -12.36 -7.21 -13.67
CA ASN A 22 -11.52 -8.02 -12.79
C ASN A 22 -11.55 -7.52 -11.34
N LEU A 23 -11.58 -6.21 -11.13
CA LEU A 23 -11.72 -5.60 -9.80
C LEU A 23 -13.03 -6.02 -9.14
N ASN A 24 -14.15 -5.98 -9.86
CA ASN A 24 -15.44 -6.40 -9.33
C ASN A 24 -15.41 -7.87 -8.89
N ARG A 25 -14.78 -8.75 -9.68
CA ARG A 25 -14.60 -10.17 -9.31
C ARG A 25 -13.75 -10.33 -8.05
N LEU A 26 -12.64 -9.62 -7.94
CA LEU A 26 -11.76 -9.66 -6.77
C LEU A 26 -12.44 -9.12 -5.52
N GLN A 27 -13.22 -8.04 -5.63
CA GLN A 27 -14.00 -7.48 -4.53
C GLN A 27 -15.07 -8.46 -4.04
N GLN A 28 -15.81 -9.10 -4.95
CA GLN A 28 -16.79 -10.13 -4.59
C GLN A 28 -16.12 -11.33 -3.89
N GLN A 29 -14.95 -11.76 -4.37
CA GLN A 29 -14.18 -12.82 -3.71
C GLN A 29 -13.69 -12.40 -2.33
N SER A 30 -13.20 -11.17 -2.18
CA SER A 30 -12.76 -10.62 -0.89
C SER A 30 -13.88 -10.64 0.15
N VAL A 31 -15.10 -10.25 -0.22
CA VAL A 31 -16.27 -10.30 0.67
C VAL A 31 -16.57 -11.73 1.13
N ARG A 32 -16.53 -12.72 0.23
CA ARG A 32 -16.74 -14.14 0.60
C ARG A 32 -15.71 -14.62 1.61
N TRP A 33 -14.44 -14.23 1.44
CA TRP A 33 -13.37 -14.57 2.38
C TRP A 33 -13.50 -13.83 3.73
N SER A 34 -14.01 -12.60 3.73
CA SER A 34 -14.35 -11.88 4.96
C SER A 34 -15.43 -12.62 5.76
N TRP A 35 -16.49 -13.10 5.10
CA TRP A 35 -17.50 -13.96 5.73
C TRP A 35 -16.93 -15.30 6.20
N ALA A 36 -16.04 -15.93 5.43
CA ALA A 36 -15.37 -17.18 5.83
C ALA A 36 -14.52 -17.01 7.10
N ARG A 37 -13.89 -15.84 7.30
CA ARG A 37 -13.20 -15.50 8.55
C ARG A 37 -14.17 -15.42 9.73
N GLY A 38 -15.33 -14.77 9.54
CA GLY A 38 -16.37 -14.69 10.58
C GLY A 38 -16.94 -16.05 10.96
N VAL A 39 -17.25 -16.88 9.95
CA VAL A 39 -17.77 -18.24 10.17
C VAL A 39 -16.73 -19.15 10.81
N SER A 40 -15.46 -19.09 10.39
CA SER A 40 -14.39 -19.89 11.01
C SER A 40 -14.13 -19.49 12.46
N PHE A 41 -14.21 -18.20 12.79
CA PHE A 41 -14.09 -17.73 14.17
C PHE A 41 -15.27 -18.21 15.05
N LEU A 42 -16.50 -18.13 14.54
CA LEU A 42 -17.67 -18.65 15.25
C LEU A 42 -17.62 -20.17 15.41
N ALA A 43 -17.24 -20.89 14.36
CA ALA A 43 -17.03 -22.34 14.42
C ALA A 43 -15.95 -22.71 15.44
N ALA A 44 -14.88 -21.91 15.56
CA ALA A 44 -13.84 -22.10 16.58
C ALA A 44 -14.38 -22.02 17.99
N ILE A 45 -15.20 -21.01 18.28
CA ILE A 45 -15.78 -20.85 19.61
C ILE A 45 -16.76 -22.00 19.93
N ILE A 46 -17.60 -22.40 18.96
CA ILE A 46 -18.61 -23.42 19.18
C ILE A 46 -17.98 -24.82 19.33
N LEU A 47 -17.06 -25.20 18.43
CA LEU A 47 -16.40 -26.51 18.47
C LEU A 47 -15.46 -26.64 19.68
N SER A 48 -14.72 -25.57 20.00
CA SER A 48 -13.84 -25.54 21.18
C SER A 48 -14.64 -25.64 22.47
N SER A 49 -15.77 -24.92 22.59
CA SER A 49 -16.64 -25.01 23.78
C SER A 49 -17.30 -26.39 23.91
N LEU A 50 -17.79 -26.99 22.81
CA LEU A 50 -18.38 -28.32 22.84
C LEU A 50 -17.36 -29.42 23.17
N ALA A 51 -16.13 -29.31 22.66
CA ALA A 51 -15.04 -30.26 22.92
C ALA A 51 -14.61 -30.27 24.39
N LEU A 52 -14.66 -29.11 25.08
CA LEU A 52 -14.38 -29.00 26.52
C LEU A 52 -15.38 -29.82 27.36
N PHE A 53 -16.64 -29.90 26.95
CA PHE A 53 -17.68 -30.62 27.70
C PHE A 53 -17.73 -32.13 27.41
N SER A 54 -17.11 -32.63 26.33
CA SER A 54 -17.45 -33.96 25.81
C SER A 54 -16.30 -34.93 25.54
N VAL A 55 -15.06 -34.50 25.23
CA VAL A 55 -14.08 -35.43 24.61
C VAL A 55 -12.63 -35.42 25.13
N GLY A 56 -12.35 -34.77 26.27
CA GLY A 56 -11.03 -34.83 26.91
C GLY A 56 -9.95 -33.93 26.27
N ALA A 57 -8.90 -33.63 27.05
CA ALA A 57 -7.97 -32.52 26.78
C ALA A 57 -7.17 -32.65 25.46
N TRP A 58 -6.86 -33.86 24.99
CA TRP A 58 -6.09 -34.05 23.76
C TRP A 58 -6.84 -33.59 22.50
N LEU A 59 -8.14 -33.92 22.39
CA LEU A 59 -8.96 -33.56 21.23
C LEU A 59 -9.27 -32.06 21.20
N PHE A 60 -9.35 -31.42 22.37
CA PHE A 60 -9.43 -29.97 22.48
C PHE A 60 -8.22 -29.27 21.83
N TRP A 61 -6.99 -29.68 22.17
CA TRP A 61 -5.77 -29.11 21.59
C TRP A 61 -5.67 -29.31 20.07
N LEU A 62 -6.05 -30.49 19.58
CA LEU A 62 -6.06 -30.79 18.14
C LEU A 62 -7.11 -29.94 17.39
N CYS A 63 -8.31 -29.78 17.95
CA CYS A 63 -9.35 -28.93 17.40
C CYS A 63 -8.92 -27.45 17.38
N LEU A 64 -8.34 -26.97 18.48
CA LEU A 64 -7.84 -25.60 18.58
C LEU A 64 -6.75 -25.31 17.54
N PHE A 65 -5.76 -26.20 17.40
CA PHE A 65 -4.66 -26.01 16.46
C PHE A 65 -5.12 -26.06 15.01
N SER A 66 -6.00 -27.02 14.66
CA SER A 66 -6.56 -27.14 13.31
C SER A 66 -7.38 -25.91 12.90
N LEU A 67 -8.21 -25.38 13.80
CA LEU A 67 -8.98 -24.16 13.52
C LEU A 67 -8.11 -22.90 13.53
N GLY A 68 -7.10 -22.84 14.40
CA GLY A 68 -6.09 -21.78 14.36
C GLY A 68 -5.36 -21.73 13.02
N ALA A 69 -4.93 -22.89 12.51
CA ALA A 69 -4.29 -23.00 11.19
C ALA A 69 -5.23 -22.56 10.05
N LEU A 70 -6.51 -22.96 10.10
CA LEU A 70 -7.51 -22.57 9.12
C LEU A 70 -7.76 -21.05 9.14
N PHE A 71 -7.85 -20.46 10.34
CA PHE A 71 -8.02 -19.02 10.52
C PHE A 71 -6.82 -18.23 9.97
N ILE A 72 -5.59 -18.66 10.29
CA ILE A 72 -4.37 -18.04 9.75
C ILE A 72 -4.35 -18.16 8.21
N GLY A 73 -4.67 -19.33 7.66
CA GLY A 73 -4.79 -19.52 6.22
C GLY A 73 -5.79 -18.55 5.58
N CYS A 74 -6.94 -18.36 6.22
CA CYS A 74 -7.95 -17.41 5.77
C CYS A 74 -7.44 -15.95 5.79
N ILE A 75 -6.72 -15.55 6.83
CA ILE A 75 -6.10 -14.20 6.92
C ILE A 75 -5.11 -13.98 5.79
N ILE A 76 -4.21 -14.93 5.53
CA ILE A 76 -3.19 -14.81 4.49
C ILE A 76 -3.86 -14.67 3.11
N VAL A 77 -4.84 -15.54 2.81
CA VAL A 77 -5.56 -15.49 1.53
C VAL A 77 -6.29 -14.17 1.37
N HIS A 78 -6.99 -13.71 2.40
CA HIS A 78 -7.69 -12.42 2.39
C HIS A 78 -6.72 -11.25 2.13
N GLY A 79 -5.60 -11.20 2.84
CA GLY A 79 -4.57 -10.18 2.63
C GLY A 79 -4.02 -10.16 1.20
N ARG A 80 -3.89 -11.32 0.55
CA ARG A 80 -3.49 -11.39 -0.87
C ARG A 80 -4.55 -10.79 -1.80
N TYR A 81 -5.84 -11.00 -1.51
CA TYR A 81 -6.92 -10.38 -2.28
C TYR A 81 -6.95 -8.87 -2.10
N GLU A 82 -6.81 -8.37 -0.87
CA GLU A 82 -6.73 -6.94 -0.60
C GLU A 82 -5.56 -6.29 -1.36
N GLN A 83 -4.36 -6.88 -1.28
CA GLN A 83 -3.19 -6.39 -2.03
C GLN A 83 -3.43 -6.36 -3.54
N SER A 84 -4.11 -7.38 -4.07
CA SER A 84 -4.49 -7.45 -5.49
C SER A 84 -5.46 -6.34 -5.87
N ILE A 85 -6.52 -6.12 -5.07
CA ILE A 85 -7.50 -5.05 -5.27
C ILE A 85 -6.82 -3.69 -5.25
N VAL A 86 -5.94 -3.43 -4.28
CA VAL A 86 -5.16 -2.19 -4.18
C VAL A 86 -4.35 -1.96 -5.45
N ARG A 87 -3.63 -2.99 -5.91
CA ARG A 87 -2.79 -2.90 -7.12
C ARG A 87 -3.61 -2.67 -8.38
N HIS A 88 -4.72 -3.37 -8.55
CA HIS A 88 -5.58 -3.19 -9.72
C HIS A 88 -6.31 -1.84 -9.71
N THR A 89 -6.71 -1.35 -8.53
CA THR A 89 -7.34 -0.02 -8.38
C THR A 89 -6.37 1.10 -8.73
N LEU A 90 -5.14 1.03 -8.22
CA LEU A 90 -4.10 1.99 -8.53
C LEU A 90 -3.75 1.96 -10.03
N TRP A 91 -3.69 0.76 -10.63
CA TRP A 91 -3.44 0.63 -12.06
C TRP A 91 -4.56 1.26 -12.90
N ARG A 92 -5.82 1.05 -12.52
CA ARG A 92 -6.98 1.70 -13.16
C ARG A 92 -6.86 3.22 -13.09
N GLN A 93 -6.56 3.77 -11.92
CA GLN A 93 -6.39 5.22 -11.72
C GLN A 93 -5.31 5.78 -12.64
N ILE A 94 -4.14 5.15 -12.71
CA ILE A 94 -3.06 5.58 -13.62
C ILE A 94 -3.56 5.63 -15.07
N GLN A 95 -4.24 4.58 -15.54
CA GLN A 95 -4.76 4.54 -16.91
C GLN A 95 -5.80 5.63 -17.18
N GLN A 96 -6.70 5.88 -16.23
CA GLN A 96 -7.71 6.94 -16.30
C GLN A 96 -7.04 8.32 -16.39
N GLU A 97 -6.02 8.59 -15.58
CA GLU A 97 -5.30 9.87 -15.65
C GLU A 97 -4.51 10.04 -16.96
N GLN A 98 -3.92 8.97 -17.51
CA GLN A 98 -3.24 9.03 -18.81
C GLN A 98 -4.23 9.34 -19.93
N MET A 99 -5.41 8.72 -19.89
CA MET A 99 -6.51 9.03 -20.81
C MET A 99 -6.96 10.49 -20.66
N ALA A 100 -7.12 10.98 -19.43
CA ALA A 100 -7.48 12.37 -19.16
C ALA A 100 -6.46 13.37 -19.72
N ARG A 101 -5.14 13.09 -19.54
CA ARG A 101 -4.06 13.89 -20.15
C ARG A 101 -4.14 13.91 -21.67
N MET A 102 -4.37 12.76 -22.31
CA MET A 102 -4.52 12.68 -23.77
C MET A 102 -5.73 13.47 -24.30
N GLN A 103 -6.79 13.58 -23.51
CA GLN A 103 -8.02 14.31 -23.83
C GLN A 103 -8.00 15.77 -23.34
N LEU A 104 -6.95 16.21 -22.63
CA LEU A 104 -6.88 17.51 -21.96
C LEU A 104 -8.07 17.75 -21.00
N ASN A 105 -8.56 16.67 -20.36
CA ASN A 105 -9.64 16.76 -19.38
C ASN A 105 -9.09 17.17 -18.00
N TRP A 106 -8.92 18.47 -17.79
CA TRP A 106 -8.28 19.05 -16.59
C TRP A 106 -8.92 18.64 -15.26
N SER A 107 -10.24 18.42 -15.21
CA SER A 107 -10.92 18.00 -13.98
C SER A 107 -10.58 16.56 -13.56
N ALA A 108 -10.12 15.73 -14.50
CA ALA A 108 -9.71 14.35 -14.27
C ALA A 108 -8.18 14.14 -14.23
N ILE A 109 -7.40 15.22 -14.39
CA ILE A 109 -5.95 15.21 -14.17
C ILE A 109 -5.69 15.59 -12.71
N PRO A 110 -4.76 14.93 -11.99
CA PRO A 110 -4.40 15.31 -10.63
C PRO A 110 -4.09 16.82 -10.53
N PRO A 111 -4.47 17.50 -9.43
CA PRO A 111 -4.29 18.93 -9.28
C PRO A 111 -2.81 19.31 -9.29
N ALA A 112 -2.54 20.55 -9.70
CA ALA A 112 -1.20 21.07 -9.78
C ALA A 112 -0.55 21.05 -8.38
N THR A 113 0.73 20.68 -8.32
CA THR A 113 1.49 20.76 -7.07
C THR A 113 1.83 22.21 -6.71
N TYR A 114 1.90 23.08 -7.71
CA TYR A 114 2.17 24.50 -7.56
C TYR A 114 0.96 25.27 -8.09
N ALA A 115 0.35 26.08 -7.21
CA ALA A 115 -0.90 26.78 -7.51
C ALA A 115 -0.68 28.07 -8.30
N ALA A 116 0.45 28.76 -8.09
CA ALA A 116 0.75 30.05 -8.72
C ALA A 116 2.14 30.05 -9.37
N PRO A 117 2.30 30.71 -10.54
CA PRO A 117 3.59 30.93 -11.17
C PRO A 117 4.40 31.98 -10.40
N ASP A 118 5.72 31.98 -10.60
CA ASP A 118 6.56 33.11 -10.21
C ASP A 118 6.43 34.22 -11.26
N TYR A 119 5.80 35.33 -10.87
CA TYR A 119 5.62 36.49 -11.76
C TYR A 119 6.91 37.26 -12.02
N THR A 120 7.99 37.00 -11.26
CA THR A 120 9.31 37.57 -11.54
C THR A 120 10.05 36.81 -12.63
N HIS A 121 9.59 35.60 -12.96
CA HIS A 121 10.20 34.78 -13.99
C HIS A 121 9.85 35.29 -15.40
N PRO A 122 10.81 35.37 -16.35
CA PRO A 122 10.59 36.01 -17.65
C PRO A 122 9.44 35.42 -18.48
N PHE A 123 9.11 34.14 -18.29
CA PHE A 123 8.13 33.43 -19.11
C PHE A 123 7.27 32.38 -18.35
N GLU A 124 7.39 32.26 -17.01
CA GLU A 124 6.67 31.16 -16.30
C GLU A 124 5.15 31.37 -16.34
N ALA A 125 4.71 32.61 -16.15
CA ALA A 125 3.31 32.99 -16.23
C ALA A 125 2.79 33.03 -17.67
N ASP A 126 3.60 33.52 -18.62
CA ASP A 126 3.19 33.70 -20.02
C ASP A 126 3.02 32.35 -20.77
N LEU A 127 3.87 31.37 -20.48
CA LEU A 127 3.80 30.03 -21.08
C LEU A 127 2.92 29.05 -20.29
N ASP A 128 2.15 29.52 -19.30
CA ASP A 128 1.34 28.69 -18.39
C ASP A 128 2.15 27.48 -17.86
N LEU A 129 3.39 27.70 -17.43
CA LEU A 129 4.24 26.60 -16.98
C LEU A 129 3.74 26.01 -15.66
N VAL A 130 3.09 26.81 -14.82
CA VAL A 130 2.57 26.42 -13.49
C VAL A 130 1.13 26.93 -13.30
N GLY A 131 0.33 26.21 -12.50
CA GLY A 131 -1.06 26.53 -12.20
C GLY A 131 -2.06 25.47 -12.67
N GLU A 132 -3.35 25.80 -12.65
CA GLU A 132 -4.45 24.84 -12.90
C GLU A 132 -4.43 24.24 -14.30
N ARG A 133 -4.14 25.01 -15.34
CA ARG A 133 -4.10 24.53 -16.74
C ARG A 133 -2.69 24.53 -17.33
N SER A 134 -1.73 24.09 -16.52
CA SER A 134 -0.32 24.26 -16.85
C SER A 134 0.35 23.10 -17.58
N LEU A 135 1.42 23.43 -18.30
CA LEU A 135 2.29 22.47 -18.97
C LEU A 135 2.98 21.53 -17.96
N HIS A 136 3.39 22.04 -16.80
CA HIS A 136 3.93 21.22 -15.72
C HIS A 136 2.89 20.19 -15.23
N ARG A 137 1.65 20.60 -14.94
CA ARG A 137 0.57 19.68 -14.52
C ARG A 137 0.31 18.59 -15.57
N LEU A 138 0.36 18.95 -16.86
CA LEU A 138 0.12 18.01 -17.94
C LEU A 138 1.23 16.96 -18.06
N MET A 139 2.49 17.37 -17.92
CA MET A 139 3.66 16.51 -18.10
C MET A 139 4.12 15.78 -16.85
N ASP A 140 3.77 16.28 -15.67
CA ASP A 140 4.24 15.69 -14.41
C ASP A 140 3.56 14.34 -14.14
N VAL A 141 4.39 13.30 -14.11
CA VAL A 141 4.04 11.92 -13.75
C VAL A 141 4.95 11.43 -12.61
N ALA A 142 5.72 12.32 -11.99
CA ALA A 142 6.63 11.97 -10.91
C ALA A 142 5.87 11.46 -9.69
N ALA A 143 6.34 10.34 -9.13
CA ALA A 143 5.84 9.81 -7.86
C ALA A 143 6.41 10.56 -6.64
N THR A 144 7.47 11.36 -6.83
CA THR A 144 8.17 12.08 -5.78
C THR A 144 7.98 13.59 -5.91
N ALA A 145 8.00 14.28 -4.77
CA ALA A 145 7.94 15.75 -4.73
C ALA A 145 9.20 16.36 -5.38
N GLU A 146 10.37 15.76 -5.16
CA GLU A 146 11.62 16.22 -5.73
C GLU A 146 11.67 16.02 -7.25
N GLY A 147 11.11 14.92 -7.76
CA GLY A 147 11.02 14.69 -9.21
C GLY A 147 10.12 15.74 -9.89
N CYS A 148 9.00 16.05 -9.25
CA CYS A 148 8.10 17.13 -9.65
C CYS A 148 8.78 18.51 -9.64
N ALA A 149 9.54 18.82 -8.58
CA ALA A 149 10.30 20.07 -8.47
C ALA A 149 11.42 20.14 -9.51
N LYS A 150 12.12 19.02 -9.77
CA LYS A 150 13.16 18.93 -10.78
C LYS A 150 12.62 19.17 -12.19
N LEU A 151 11.44 18.63 -12.50
CA LEU A 151 10.76 18.93 -13.76
C LEU A 151 10.43 20.43 -13.89
N ARG A 152 9.88 21.05 -12.84
CA ARG A 152 9.62 22.50 -12.85
C ARG A 152 10.91 23.30 -13.08
N GLY A 153 11.98 22.96 -12.36
CA GLY A 153 13.29 23.61 -12.52
C GLY A 153 13.84 23.47 -13.95
N TRP A 154 13.59 22.35 -14.62
CA TRP A 154 13.96 22.19 -16.03
C TRP A 154 13.13 23.03 -17.00
N LEU A 155 11.84 23.24 -16.70
CA LEU A 155 10.95 24.06 -17.54
C LEU A 155 11.17 25.55 -17.34
N ASN A 156 11.52 25.96 -16.13
CA ASN A 156 11.80 27.36 -15.78
C ASN A 156 13.27 27.73 -16.05
N HIS A 157 14.07 26.88 -16.69
CA HIS A 157 15.46 27.24 -16.93
C HIS A 157 15.55 28.17 -18.15
N VAL A 158 15.93 29.44 -17.92
CA VAL A 158 15.97 30.47 -18.97
C VAL A 158 16.98 30.15 -20.08
N GLU A 159 18.17 29.68 -19.72
CA GLU A 159 19.22 29.28 -20.65
C GLU A 159 19.61 27.81 -20.43
N PRO A 160 18.84 26.86 -20.99
CA PRO A 160 19.10 25.45 -20.78
C PRO A 160 20.35 25.01 -21.54
N ASP A 161 21.25 24.30 -20.86
CA ASP A 161 22.38 23.63 -21.51
C ASP A 161 21.88 22.61 -22.56
N ARG A 162 22.28 22.85 -23.81
CA ARG A 162 21.88 22.06 -24.97
C ARG A 162 22.31 20.60 -24.83
N ASP A 163 23.54 20.35 -24.36
CA ASP A 163 24.07 18.98 -24.30
C ASP A 163 23.34 18.19 -23.21
N ALA A 164 23.08 18.80 -22.05
CA ALA A 164 22.23 18.22 -21.01
C ALA A 164 20.77 17.99 -21.45
N VAL A 165 20.20 18.85 -22.31
CA VAL A 165 18.87 18.63 -22.89
C VAL A 165 18.88 17.41 -23.82
N LEU A 166 19.85 17.32 -24.73
CA LEU A 166 19.97 16.20 -25.68
C LEU A 166 20.17 14.87 -24.96
N GLN A 167 21.01 14.84 -23.92
CA GLN A 167 21.21 13.65 -23.10
C GLN A 167 19.91 13.20 -22.44
N ARG A 168 19.12 14.12 -21.86
CA ARG A 168 17.80 13.81 -21.29
C ARG A 168 16.82 13.28 -22.32
N GLN A 169 16.78 13.88 -23.52
CA GLN A 169 15.93 13.40 -24.61
C GLN A 169 16.32 11.99 -25.06
N GLN A 170 17.62 11.68 -25.10
CA GLN A 170 18.10 10.33 -25.39
C GLN A 170 17.65 9.34 -24.32
N LEU A 171 17.80 9.65 -23.04
CA LEU A 171 17.29 8.81 -21.95
C LEU A 171 15.78 8.57 -22.07
N VAL A 172 14.99 9.59 -22.42
CA VAL A 172 13.55 9.43 -22.65
C VAL A 172 13.26 8.47 -23.80
N ARG A 173 14.04 8.53 -24.90
CA ARG A 173 13.90 7.62 -26.05
C ARG A 173 14.24 6.17 -25.68
N GLU A 174 15.29 5.96 -24.89
CA GLU A 174 15.68 4.65 -24.36
C GLU A 174 14.62 4.06 -23.42
N TRP A 175 13.97 4.92 -22.63
CA TRP A 175 12.91 4.52 -21.70
C TRP A 175 11.55 4.28 -22.36
N LEU A 176 11.30 4.89 -23.53
CA LEU A 176 10.02 4.80 -24.23
C LEU A 176 9.53 3.35 -24.47
N PRO A 177 10.36 2.39 -24.96
CA PRO A 177 9.93 1.01 -25.19
C PRO A 177 9.77 0.19 -23.90
N LEU A 178 10.34 0.63 -22.77
CA LEU A 178 10.36 -0.10 -21.49
C LEU A 178 9.05 0.07 -20.70
N VAL A 179 7.91 -0.17 -21.36
CA VAL A 179 6.57 0.09 -20.80
C VAL A 179 6.35 -0.61 -19.46
N ARG A 180 6.72 -1.90 -19.37
CA ARG A 180 6.55 -2.69 -18.13
C ARG A 180 7.36 -2.12 -16.96
N LEU A 181 8.60 -1.70 -17.22
CA LEU A 181 9.47 -1.12 -16.20
C LEU A 181 8.90 0.20 -15.70
N ARG A 182 8.57 1.12 -16.62
CA ARG A 182 7.99 2.43 -16.29
C ARG A 182 6.69 2.29 -15.50
N THR A 183 5.81 1.38 -15.91
CA THR A 183 4.57 1.07 -15.20
C THR A 183 4.83 0.55 -13.79
N ARG A 184 5.71 -0.44 -13.62
CA ARG A 184 6.04 -0.98 -12.30
C ARG A 184 6.65 0.09 -11.40
N LEU A 185 7.58 0.88 -11.92
CA LEU A 185 8.21 1.96 -11.17
C LEU A 185 7.18 2.99 -10.69
N MET A 186 6.28 3.42 -11.56
CA MET A 186 5.20 4.36 -11.22
C MET A 186 4.27 3.78 -10.14
N MET A 187 3.89 2.50 -10.29
CA MET A 187 3.04 1.79 -9.32
C MET A 187 3.71 1.69 -7.95
N HIS A 188 4.97 1.24 -7.90
CA HIS A 188 5.72 1.12 -6.65
C HIS A 188 5.96 2.49 -6.00
N GLY A 189 6.27 3.51 -6.79
CA GLY A 189 6.42 4.88 -6.28
C GLY A 189 5.15 5.42 -5.61
N ARG A 190 3.97 5.18 -6.21
CA ARG A 190 2.69 5.58 -5.62
C ARG A 190 2.32 4.76 -4.37
N LEU A 191 2.62 3.46 -4.36
CA LEU A 191 2.41 2.62 -3.17
C LEU A 191 3.31 3.06 -2.00
N ALA A 192 4.56 3.38 -2.28
CA ALA A 192 5.49 3.90 -1.28
C ALA A 192 4.99 5.25 -0.72
N ALA A 193 4.61 6.18 -1.59
CA ALA A 193 4.06 7.47 -1.17
C ALA A 193 2.78 7.34 -0.33
N ALA A 194 1.90 6.41 -0.71
CA ALA A 194 0.68 6.08 0.02
C ALA A 194 0.96 5.49 1.42
N ALA A 195 1.92 4.58 1.53
CA ALA A 195 2.30 3.97 2.80
C ALA A 195 2.83 5.01 3.79
N VAL A 196 3.70 5.91 3.31
CA VAL A 196 4.24 7.01 4.12
C VAL A 196 3.16 8.01 4.54
N ALA A 197 2.20 8.32 3.65
CA ALA A 197 1.08 9.18 4.00
C ALA A 197 0.20 8.57 5.12
N ARG A 198 -0.04 7.25 5.07
CA ARG A 198 -0.83 6.53 6.09
C ARG A 198 -0.19 6.56 7.47
N GLN A 199 1.14 6.39 7.55
CA GLN A 199 1.87 6.45 8.82
C GLN A 199 1.71 7.80 9.55
N ARG A 200 1.38 8.87 8.83
CA ARG A 200 1.19 10.21 9.40
C ARG A 200 -0.26 10.54 9.74
N GLY A 201 -1.14 9.54 9.78
CA GLY A 201 -2.58 9.76 9.97
C GLY A 201 -3.27 10.37 8.73
N GLY A 202 -2.60 10.38 7.57
CA GLY A 202 -3.22 10.73 6.31
C GLY A 202 -4.21 9.64 5.87
N ALA A 203 -5.32 10.06 5.27
CA ALA A 203 -6.34 9.13 4.78
C ALA A 203 -5.75 8.12 3.78
N SER A 204 -6.22 6.87 3.86
CA SER A 204 -5.84 5.81 2.92
C SER A 204 -6.19 6.27 1.49
N PRO A 205 -5.25 6.26 0.51
CA PRO A 205 -5.53 6.72 -0.85
C PRO A 205 -6.61 5.90 -1.59
N LEU A 206 -7.09 4.80 -0.98
CA LEU A 206 -8.22 4.01 -1.47
C LEU A 206 -9.57 4.34 -0.84
N GLU A 207 -9.64 4.96 0.35
CA GLU A 207 -10.90 5.15 1.10
C GLU A 207 -11.51 6.54 0.96
N SER A 208 -10.71 7.53 0.57
CA SER A 208 -11.20 8.85 0.19
C SER A 208 -10.31 9.29 -0.94
N ALA A 209 -10.86 9.57 -2.12
CA ALA A 209 -10.10 10.05 -3.26
C ALA A 209 -9.41 11.35 -2.85
N PRO A 210 -8.10 11.35 -2.51
CA PRO A 210 -7.41 12.61 -2.36
C PRO A 210 -7.23 13.05 -3.80
N GLN A 211 -7.81 14.18 -4.18
CA GLN A 211 -7.74 14.68 -5.55
C GLN A 211 -6.28 14.70 -6.04
N THR A 212 -5.33 14.87 -5.10
CA THR A 212 -3.88 14.76 -5.27
C THR A 212 -3.34 13.42 -4.73
N PRO A 213 -2.73 12.55 -5.57
CA PRO A 213 -2.01 11.39 -5.05
C PRO A 213 -0.84 11.87 -4.16
N PRO A 214 -0.63 11.26 -2.98
CA PRO A 214 0.49 11.62 -2.13
C PRO A 214 1.79 11.43 -2.91
N LYS A 215 2.69 12.41 -2.82
CA LYS A 215 4.03 12.34 -3.39
C LYS A 215 5.02 12.01 -2.29
N TRP A 216 5.93 11.08 -2.58
CA TRP A 216 6.98 10.72 -1.65
C TRP A 216 8.02 11.85 -1.58
N GLN A 217 8.51 12.21 -0.40
CA GLN A 217 9.65 13.11 -0.26
C GLN A 217 10.89 12.29 0.11
N THR A 218 12.00 12.52 -0.58
CA THR A 218 13.28 11.84 -0.44
C THR A 218 13.91 12.06 0.94
N SER A 219 13.69 13.21 1.57
CA SER A 219 14.07 13.47 2.96
C SER A 219 13.44 12.46 3.95
N GLN A 220 12.30 11.88 3.59
CA GLN A 220 11.59 10.89 4.40
C GLN A 220 12.18 9.48 4.25
N LEU A 221 12.81 9.20 3.11
CA LEU A 221 13.54 7.96 2.85
C LEU A 221 14.82 7.93 3.71
N LEU A 222 15.51 9.06 3.77
CA LEU A 222 16.65 9.27 4.67
C LEU A 222 16.22 9.15 6.14
N SER A 223 15.10 9.77 6.54
CA SER A 223 14.62 9.64 7.92
C SER A 223 14.22 8.21 8.28
N TRP A 224 13.55 7.49 7.37
CA TRP A 224 13.19 6.09 7.55
C TRP A 224 14.41 5.19 7.74
N PHE A 225 15.47 5.34 6.92
CA PHE A 225 16.72 4.62 7.12
C PHE A 225 17.35 4.90 8.49
N THR A 226 17.21 6.13 9.01
CA THR A 226 17.70 6.46 10.35
C THR A 226 16.77 5.98 11.48
N GLN A 227 15.48 5.76 11.22
CA GLN A 227 14.48 5.33 12.19
C GLN A 227 14.39 3.80 12.33
N GLU A 228 14.59 3.06 11.25
CA GLU A 228 14.54 1.59 11.27
C GLU A 228 15.66 0.98 12.14
N ALA A 229 16.77 1.71 12.30
CA ALA A 229 17.81 1.40 13.27
C ALA A 229 17.35 1.53 14.74
N ALA A 230 16.35 2.36 15.03
CA ALA A 230 15.79 2.53 16.38
C ALA A 230 14.62 1.57 16.68
N ASP A 231 13.77 1.28 15.69
CA ASP A 231 12.61 0.37 15.84
C ASP A 231 13.01 -1.11 15.91
N GLY A 232 14.12 -1.50 15.27
CA GLY A 232 14.67 -2.86 15.41
C GLY A 232 14.97 -3.25 16.86
N ALA A 233 15.40 -2.30 17.69
CA ALA A 233 15.63 -2.52 19.12
C ALA A 233 14.32 -2.67 19.91
N ALA A 234 13.24 -1.97 19.52
CA ALA A 234 11.92 -2.13 20.15
C ALA A 234 11.30 -3.49 19.81
N LEU A 235 11.35 -3.90 18.54
CA LEU A 235 10.88 -5.21 18.10
C LEU A 235 11.67 -6.36 18.75
N TYR A 236 12.99 -6.25 18.83
CA TYR A 236 13.82 -7.26 19.52
C TYR A 236 13.49 -7.37 21.02
N ARG A 237 13.23 -6.24 21.69
CA ARG A 237 12.80 -6.23 23.10
C ARG A 237 11.46 -6.94 23.30
N TRP A 238 10.46 -6.65 22.46
CA TRP A 238 9.16 -7.34 22.52
C TRP A 238 9.27 -8.82 22.20
N LEU A 239 10.10 -9.20 21.23
CA LEU A 239 10.30 -10.59 20.84
C LEU A 239 11.00 -11.40 21.92
N LEU A 240 12.00 -10.81 22.60
CA LEU A 240 12.62 -11.42 23.78
C LEU A 240 11.65 -11.53 24.96
N LEU A 241 10.85 -10.51 25.22
CA LEU A 241 9.90 -10.49 26.34
C LEU A 241 8.77 -11.51 26.12
N LEU A 242 8.17 -11.53 24.93
CA LEU A 242 7.16 -12.52 24.54
C LEU A 242 7.74 -13.94 24.46
N GLY A 243 8.97 -14.09 23.96
CA GLY A 243 9.67 -15.38 23.92
C GLY A 243 9.97 -15.92 25.33
N ALA A 244 10.43 -15.07 26.24
CA ALA A 244 10.62 -15.42 27.64
C ALA A 244 9.30 -15.79 28.31
N LEU A 245 8.23 -15.03 28.06
CA LEU A 245 6.89 -15.29 28.62
C LEU A 245 6.29 -16.59 28.08
N ALA A 246 6.52 -16.90 26.81
CA ALA A 246 6.15 -18.18 26.20
C ALA A 246 6.94 -19.35 26.81
N GLY A 247 8.24 -19.17 27.06
CA GLY A 247 9.07 -20.15 27.75
C GLY A 247 8.60 -20.42 29.18
N VAL A 248 8.28 -19.36 29.94
CA VAL A 248 7.72 -19.47 31.29
C VAL A 248 6.36 -20.18 31.27
N ASN A 249 5.48 -19.87 30.30
CA ASN A 249 4.20 -20.56 30.14
C ASN A 249 4.37 -22.04 29.81
N ALA A 250 5.31 -22.39 28.92
CA ALA A 250 5.60 -23.78 28.59
C ALA A 250 6.16 -24.55 29.82
N LEU A 251 6.98 -23.88 30.63
CA LEU A 251 7.57 -24.47 31.83
C LEU A 251 6.55 -24.64 32.96
N LEU A 252 5.66 -23.66 33.15
CA LEU A 252 4.51 -23.75 34.07
C LEU A 252 3.51 -24.82 33.63
N PHE A 253 3.29 -24.97 32.33
CA PHE A 253 2.46 -26.04 31.77
C PHE A 253 3.05 -27.42 32.06
N LEU A 254 4.36 -27.60 31.79
CA LEU A 254 5.08 -28.83 32.11
C LEU A 254 5.07 -29.14 33.62
N LEU A 255 5.24 -28.13 34.47
CA LEU A 255 5.14 -28.27 35.93
C LEU A 255 3.73 -28.65 36.39
N SER A 256 2.69 -28.03 35.82
CA SER A 256 1.30 -28.37 36.14
C SER A 256 0.95 -29.80 35.70
N TRP A 257 1.54 -30.27 34.61
CA TRP A 257 1.35 -31.62 34.10
C TRP A 257 2.10 -32.69 34.91
N LEU A 258 3.27 -32.36 35.46
CA LEU A 258 4.09 -33.31 36.22
C LEU A 258 3.78 -33.36 37.73
N ALA A 259 3.25 -32.29 38.32
CA ALA A 259 3.27 -32.09 39.77
C ALA A 259 1.92 -31.68 40.42
N ASP A 260 0.78 -31.81 39.72
CA ASP A 260 -0.55 -31.46 40.24
C ASP A 260 -0.63 -30.03 40.83
N ALA A 261 0.17 -29.10 40.28
CA ALA A 261 0.22 -27.72 40.72
C ALA A 261 -1.04 -26.95 40.26
N PRO A 262 -1.51 -25.94 41.02
CA PRO A 262 -2.68 -25.14 40.63
C PRO A 262 -2.45 -24.46 39.27
N THR A 263 -3.53 -24.32 38.49
CA THR A 263 -3.54 -23.84 37.08
C THR A 263 -3.25 -22.33 36.93
N PHE A 264 -2.13 -21.86 37.48
CA PHE A 264 -1.65 -20.47 37.33
C PHE A 264 -1.34 -20.10 35.88
N TRP A 265 -1.13 -21.09 35.01
CA TRP A 265 -0.88 -20.91 33.58
C TRP A 265 -2.02 -20.18 32.84
N LEU A 266 -3.27 -20.28 33.32
CA LEU A 266 -4.43 -19.61 32.72
C LEU A 266 -4.35 -18.09 32.90
N TYR A 267 -3.82 -17.62 34.02
CA TYR A 267 -3.66 -16.18 34.31
C TYR A 267 -2.49 -15.59 33.51
N THR A 268 -1.37 -16.29 33.42
CA THR A 268 -0.21 -15.85 32.62
C THR A 268 -0.49 -15.93 31.12
N PHE A 269 -1.31 -16.88 30.66
CA PHE A 269 -1.83 -16.90 29.29
C PHE A 269 -2.76 -15.72 29.02
N GLY A 270 -3.66 -15.38 29.95
CA GLY A 270 -4.52 -14.20 29.85
C GLY A 270 -3.72 -12.89 29.73
N VAL A 271 -2.66 -12.74 30.52
CA VAL A 271 -1.73 -11.59 30.45
C VAL A 271 -0.95 -11.58 29.14
N TYR A 272 -0.49 -12.74 28.65
CA TYR A 272 0.17 -12.87 27.35
C TYR A 272 -0.76 -12.45 26.20
N VAL A 273 -2.02 -12.88 26.21
CA VAL A 273 -3.01 -12.48 25.20
C VAL A 273 -3.28 -10.97 25.26
N LEU A 274 -3.46 -10.40 26.46
CA LEU A 274 -3.64 -8.96 26.64
C LEU A 274 -2.43 -8.14 26.16
N LEU A 275 -1.22 -8.56 26.48
CA LEU A 275 0.01 -7.90 26.01
C LEU A 275 0.21 -8.05 24.50
N SER A 276 -0.14 -9.21 23.93
CA SER A 276 -0.06 -9.42 22.48
C SER A 276 -1.08 -8.58 21.70
N LEU A 277 -2.25 -8.29 22.29
CA LEU A 277 -3.26 -7.39 21.74
C LEU A 277 -2.89 -5.92 21.90
N TYR A 278 -2.08 -5.57 22.90
CA TYR A 278 -1.60 -4.20 23.13
C TYR A 278 -0.35 -3.86 22.30
N ALA A 279 0.48 -4.86 21.96
CA ALA A 279 1.72 -4.70 21.21
C ALA A 279 1.58 -4.80 19.67
N GLY A 280 0.39 -5.19 19.17
CA GLY A 280 0.07 -5.23 17.73
C GLY A 280 -0.69 -4.01 17.27
#